data_AF-A0AAV9IBW8-F1
#
_entry.id   AF-A0AAV9IBW8-F1
#
_cell.length_a   1.000
_cell.length_b   1.000
_cell.length_c   1.000
_cell.angle_alpha   90.00
_cell.angle_beta   90.00
_cell.angle_gamma   90.00
#
_symmetry.space_group_name_H-M   'P 1'
#
loop_
_entity.id
_entity.type
_entity.pdbx_description
1 polymer ?
#
loop_
_entity_poly.entity_id
_entity_poly.type
_entity_poly.pdbx_seq_one_letter_code
_entity_poly.pdbx_strand_id
1 'polypeptide(L)'
;MRLLPTRRRSTCCCFAESAVWLRAHKALGLTTTTFSVNKSLFCISGKRTNPNRTKRSSSVQATNAEDLQEETTCYSLEDSVTFQGNGLHSGEEVSVTVSPTKSVQGISFLYEDKNGLSIHVPLKPSSVVSTQLCTTISAPGNPWSRIATVEHLLAALWGCGVGSAIVKVEGNEIPILDGSAIQFVEAFEKVGYRKLANNKDRIYCVQQPIYVEDDRGSWARLEPPKEGQRGLTVEVTIDFPHNAIGRQTFRTPCSITKDMFVREIAPARTFCLETDIEKMKSRNLCKGGSLSNAVVFSRHGNGILNEGPLRFPDEPVRHKVLDVLGDLFVSGVFVIGHYSAFKPGHRLNSHLVRLLERRMEQENVANGSHFTNTVVDPLPLAK
;
A
#
# COMPACT_ATOMS: atom_id res chain seq x y z
N MET A 1 -19.48 27.34 46.90
CA MET A 1 -18.99 25.94 46.87
C MET A 1 -19.28 25.40 45.47
N ARG A 2 -18.24 25.03 44.71
CA ARG A 2 -18.31 24.71 43.27
C ARG A 2 -18.91 23.32 43.02
N LEU A 3 -19.84 23.22 42.08
CA LEU A 3 -20.28 21.97 41.46
C LEU A 3 -19.27 21.57 40.37
N LEU A 4 -18.75 20.35 40.46
CA LEU A 4 -17.89 19.72 39.43
C LEU A 4 -18.74 18.84 38.51
N PRO A 5 -18.56 18.87 37.17
CA PRO A 5 -19.24 17.96 36.28
C PRO A 5 -18.48 16.63 36.16
N THR A 6 -19.22 15.53 36.26
CA THR A 6 -18.76 14.17 36.00
C THR A 6 -18.36 14.01 34.53
N ARG A 7 -17.06 13.83 34.26
CA ARG A 7 -16.53 13.40 32.95
C ARG A 7 -17.04 12.00 32.62
N ARG A 8 -17.90 11.88 31.59
CA ARG A 8 -18.07 10.62 30.85
C ARG A 8 -16.77 10.32 30.12
N ARG A 9 -16.10 9.23 30.49
CA ARG A 9 -15.02 8.65 29.67
C ARG A 9 -15.68 8.00 28.45
N SER A 10 -15.43 8.55 27.27
CA SER A 10 -15.65 7.88 26.00
C SER A 10 -14.65 6.73 25.89
N THR A 11 -15.11 5.49 26.07
CA THR A 11 -14.35 4.32 25.67
C THR A 11 -14.26 4.30 24.15
N CYS A 12 -13.06 4.49 23.63
CA CYS A 12 -12.73 4.39 22.21
C CYS A 12 -13.00 2.94 21.76
N CYS A 13 -13.97 2.75 20.85
CA CYS A 13 -14.16 1.50 20.13
C CYS A 13 -13.01 1.32 19.12
N CYS A 14 -11.88 0.75 19.54
CA CYS A 14 -10.77 0.41 18.62
C CYS A 14 -10.43 -1.09 18.60
N PHE A 15 -11.25 -1.97 19.21
CA PHE A 15 -10.91 -3.40 19.31
C PHE A 15 -11.56 -4.30 18.24
N ALA A 16 -12.41 -3.78 17.35
CA ALA A 16 -13.09 -4.60 16.33
C ALA A 16 -12.28 -4.82 15.04
N GLU A 17 -11.33 -3.94 14.70
CA GLU A 17 -10.55 -4.02 13.45
C GLU A 17 -9.45 -5.09 13.46
N SER A 18 -8.97 -5.46 14.65
CA SER A 18 -7.91 -6.48 14.82
C SER A 18 -8.26 -7.89 14.28
N ALA A 19 -9.54 -8.15 13.97
CA ALA A 19 -10.00 -9.47 13.52
C ALA A 19 -9.95 -9.68 11.99
N VAL A 20 -9.79 -8.63 11.18
CA VAL A 20 -9.86 -8.77 9.70
C VAL A 20 -8.62 -9.48 9.16
N TRP A 21 -7.43 -8.99 9.51
CA TRP A 21 -6.17 -9.60 9.08
C TRP A 21 -6.01 -11.03 9.61
N LEU A 22 -6.41 -11.30 10.87
CA LEU A 22 -6.45 -12.66 11.43
C LEU A 22 -7.38 -13.60 10.65
N ARG A 23 -8.53 -13.10 10.17
CA ARG A 23 -9.45 -13.88 9.33
C ARG A 23 -8.87 -14.14 7.94
N ALA A 24 -8.20 -13.16 7.34
CA ALA A 24 -7.48 -13.33 6.07
C ALA A 24 -6.36 -14.39 6.22
N HIS A 25 -5.57 -14.32 7.29
CA HIS A 25 -4.54 -15.32 7.60
C HIS A 25 -5.10 -16.72 7.75
N LYS A 26 -6.20 -16.85 8.50
CA LYS A 26 -6.86 -18.15 8.70
C LYS A 26 -7.41 -18.71 7.39
N ALA A 27 -7.94 -17.87 6.51
CA ALA A 27 -8.42 -18.29 5.20
C ALA A 27 -7.27 -18.74 4.27
N LEU A 28 -6.08 -18.16 4.42
CA LEU A 28 -4.91 -18.42 3.57
C LEU A 28 -3.89 -19.39 4.19
N GLY A 29 -4.11 -19.87 5.41
CA GLY A 29 -3.17 -20.75 6.12
C GLY A 29 -1.83 -20.11 6.48
N LEU A 30 -1.76 -18.77 6.54
CA LEU A 30 -0.51 -18.03 6.79
C LEU A 30 -0.18 -18.00 8.31
N THR A 31 1.03 -18.42 8.70
CA THR A 31 1.51 -18.30 10.09
C THR A 31 1.94 -16.88 10.39
N THR A 32 1.53 -16.34 11.55
CA THR A 32 1.94 -15.01 12.00
C THR A 32 3.40 -15.06 12.49
N THR A 33 4.36 -14.61 11.68
CA THR A 33 5.74 -14.45 12.14
C THR A 33 5.83 -13.25 13.09
N THR A 34 6.40 -13.48 14.27
CA THR A 34 6.63 -12.43 15.28
C THR A 34 7.76 -11.53 14.82
N PHE A 35 7.42 -10.37 14.27
CA PHE A 35 8.36 -9.27 14.10
C PHE A 35 8.69 -8.65 15.46
N SER A 36 9.96 -8.29 15.66
CA SER A 36 10.42 -7.56 16.84
C SER A 36 9.79 -6.16 16.83
N VAL A 37 8.64 -6.01 17.48
CA VAL A 37 8.19 -4.70 17.94
C VAL A 37 9.10 -4.34 19.10
N ASN A 38 9.87 -3.26 18.98
CA ASN A 38 10.77 -2.80 20.03
C ASN A 38 9.96 -2.29 21.23
N LYS A 39 9.40 -3.20 22.02
CA LYS A 39 8.68 -2.93 23.26
C LYS A 39 9.68 -2.82 24.40
N SER A 40 10.37 -1.70 24.50
CA SER A 40 11.00 -1.33 25.76
C SER A 40 10.00 -0.55 26.61
N LEU A 41 9.72 -1.10 27.80
CA LEU A 41 8.99 -0.51 28.93
C LEU A 41 7.46 -0.35 28.83
N PHE A 42 6.73 -1.42 29.14
CA PHE A 42 5.57 -1.31 30.05
C PHE A 42 5.42 -2.61 30.86
N CYS A 43 5.85 -2.57 32.12
CA CYS A 43 5.37 -3.49 33.15
C CYS A 43 4.01 -2.98 33.65
N ILE A 44 2.95 -3.77 33.51
CA ILE A 44 1.76 -3.61 34.35
C ILE A 44 1.34 -4.99 34.85
N SER A 45 1.34 -5.11 36.17
CA SER A 45 0.96 -6.25 36.98
C SER A 45 -0.56 -6.42 37.08
N GLY A 46 -1.01 -7.69 37.11
CA GLY A 46 -2.26 -8.14 37.74
C GLY A 46 -3.52 -8.07 36.86
N LYS A 47 -4.51 -8.96 36.93
CA LYS A 47 -4.83 -10.13 37.77
C LYS A 47 -5.75 -11.05 36.95
N ARG A 48 -5.68 -12.37 37.23
CA ARG A 48 -6.57 -13.42 36.71
C ARG A 48 -8.05 -13.14 37.03
N THR A 49 -8.95 -13.38 36.07
CA THR A 49 -10.34 -13.80 36.34
C THR A 49 -10.80 -14.89 35.37
N ASN A 50 -11.69 -15.74 35.88
CA ASN A 50 -12.08 -17.09 35.46
C ASN A 50 -13.16 -17.09 34.34
N PRO A 51 -13.25 -18.10 33.45
CA PRO A 51 -14.22 -18.12 32.36
C PRO A 51 -15.50 -18.86 32.78
N ASN A 52 -16.65 -18.19 32.74
CA ASN A 52 -17.95 -18.84 32.58
C ASN A 52 -19.07 -17.82 32.33
N ARG A 53 -19.58 -17.73 31.09
CA ARG A 53 -21.03 -17.53 30.85
C ARG A 53 -21.45 -17.78 29.40
N THR A 54 -22.14 -18.90 29.23
CA THR A 54 -23.28 -19.25 28.36
C THR A 54 -23.62 -18.42 27.11
N LYS A 55 -23.76 -19.16 26.00
CA LYS A 55 -24.46 -18.87 24.74
C LYS A 55 -25.81 -18.15 24.93
N ARG A 56 -26.06 -17.11 24.12
CA ARG A 56 -27.39 -16.72 23.65
C ARG A 56 -27.32 -16.30 22.19
N SER A 57 -28.21 -16.89 21.40
CA SER A 57 -28.56 -16.54 20.02
C SER A 57 -29.20 -15.15 19.98
N SER A 58 -28.80 -14.32 19.02
CA SER A 58 -29.58 -13.14 18.64
C SER A 58 -29.48 -12.90 17.13
N SER A 59 -30.66 -12.98 16.52
CA SER A 59 -31.12 -12.42 15.26
C SER A 59 -30.26 -11.30 14.65
N VAL A 60 -29.99 -11.44 13.36
CA VAL A 60 -29.48 -10.41 12.46
C VAL A 60 -30.52 -9.29 12.36
N GLN A 61 -30.24 -8.14 12.97
CA GLN A 61 -30.92 -6.88 12.68
C GLN A 61 -29.99 -6.01 11.84
N ALA A 62 -30.58 -5.42 10.80
CA ALA A 62 -29.94 -4.57 9.80
C ALA A 62 -29.10 -3.45 10.44
N THR A 63 -27.87 -3.31 9.93
CA THR A 63 -26.91 -2.28 10.32
C THR A 63 -27.42 -0.90 9.91
N ASN A 64 -27.60 -0.02 10.90
CA ASN A 64 -28.00 1.37 10.73
C ASN A 64 -26.92 2.20 10.01
N ALA A 65 -27.36 3.28 9.37
CA ALA A 65 -26.63 4.18 8.47
C ALA A 65 -25.47 5.01 9.09
N GLU A 66 -24.87 4.58 10.19
CA GLU A 66 -23.77 5.29 10.87
C GLU A 66 -22.37 4.80 10.48
N ASP A 67 -22.23 3.66 9.77
CA ASP A 67 -20.93 3.12 9.31
C ASP A 67 -20.38 3.77 8.01
N LEU A 68 -21.06 4.81 7.48
CA LEU A 68 -20.78 5.38 6.14
C LEU A 68 -19.76 6.55 6.13
N GLN A 69 -18.97 6.73 7.20
CA GLN A 69 -18.00 7.84 7.35
C GLN A 69 -16.52 7.46 7.21
N GLU A 70 -16.18 6.19 6.93
CA GLU A 70 -14.77 5.76 6.89
C GLU A 70 -14.01 6.15 5.61
N GLU A 71 -14.71 6.35 4.49
CA GLU A 71 -14.11 6.38 3.14
C GLU A 71 -13.39 7.69 2.76
N THR A 72 -13.54 8.75 3.57
CA THR A 72 -12.82 10.01 3.40
C THR A 72 -11.97 10.35 4.61
N THR A 73 -11.40 9.35 5.30
CA THR A 73 -10.54 9.57 6.47
C THR A 73 -9.09 9.28 6.12
N CYS A 74 -8.20 10.21 6.48
CA CYS A 74 -6.75 10.06 6.35
C CYS A 74 -6.16 9.73 7.72
N TYR A 75 -5.36 8.68 7.78
CA TYR A 75 -4.68 8.23 8.98
C TYR A 75 -3.18 8.50 8.91
N SER A 76 -2.57 8.60 10.08
CA SER A 76 -1.17 8.21 10.31
C SER A 76 -1.13 6.96 11.19
N LEU A 77 0.05 6.39 11.40
CA LEU A 77 0.22 5.34 12.41
C LEU A 77 0.17 5.94 13.82
N GLU A 78 -0.06 5.13 14.86
CA GLU A 78 0.12 5.61 16.26
C GLU A 78 1.59 5.58 16.70
N ASP A 79 2.34 4.60 16.22
CA ASP A 79 3.77 4.38 16.54
C ASP A 79 4.54 3.98 15.27
N SER A 80 5.87 4.05 15.33
CA SER A 80 6.75 3.68 14.22
C SER A 80 6.82 2.16 14.05
N VAL A 81 6.95 1.72 12.80
CA VAL A 81 7.27 0.32 12.44
C VAL A 81 8.51 0.25 11.58
N THR A 82 9.35 -0.74 11.83
CA THR A 82 10.57 -0.99 11.05
C THR A 82 10.51 -2.36 10.40
N PHE A 83 10.89 -2.43 9.13
CA PHE A 83 11.01 -3.65 8.35
C PHE A 83 12.46 -3.78 7.89
N GLN A 84 13.00 -4.99 8.01
CA GLN A 84 14.35 -5.35 7.59
C GLN A 84 14.28 -6.59 6.71
N GLY A 85 15.14 -6.65 5.71
CA GLY A 85 15.26 -7.79 4.82
C GLY A 85 16.05 -7.43 3.57
N ASN A 86 16.02 -8.32 2.59
CA ASN A 86 16.73 -8.09 1.34
C ASN A 86 15.84 -7.31 0.35
N GLY A 87 16.46 -6.44 -0.44
CA GLY A 87 15.83 -5.90 -1.65
C GLY A 87 15.63 -6.99 -2.71
N LEU A 88 14.54 -6.95 -3.46
CA LEU A 88 14.25 -7.94 -4.51
C LEU A 88 15.33 -7.91 -5.59
N HIS A 89 15.63 -6.71 -6.10
CA HIS A 89 16.50 -6.56 -7.24
C HIS A 89 17.97 -6.46 -6.86
N SER A 90 18.27 -5.66 -5.85
CA SER A 90 19.64 -5.45 -5.35
C SER A 90 20.20 -6.69 -4.66
N GLY A 91 19.37 -7.42 -3.92
CA GLY A 91 19.80 -8.50 -3.02
C GLY A 91 20.53 -7.99 -1.76
N GLU A 92 20.67 -6.68 -1.61
CA GLU A 92 21.31 -6.06 -0.46
C GLU A 92 20.36 -6.04 0.73
N GLU A 93 20.92 -6.08 1.94
CA GLU A 93 20.16 -5.86 3.18
C GLU A 93 19.76 -4.38 3.27
N VAL A 94 18.46 -4.16 3.44
CA VAL A 94 17.84 -2.83 3.50
C VAL A 94 16.87 -2.75 4.68
N SER A 95 16.67 -1.53 5.17
CA SER A 95 15.78 -1.23 6.29
C SER A 95 14.83 -0.11 5.90
N VAL A 96 13.56 -0.23 6.28
CA VAL A 96 12.59 0.87 6.15
C VAL A 96 11.84 1.08 7.45
N THR A 97 11.80 2.32 7.93
CA THR A 97 11.03 2.74 9.09
C THR A 97 9.92 3.69 8.66
N VAL A 98 8.67 3.30 8.92
CA VAL A 98 7.48 4.14 8.71
C VAL A 98 7.12 4.77 10.05
N SER A 99 7.26 6.10 10.14
CA SER A 99 7.03 6.87 11.36
C SER A 99 5.76 7.72 11.26
N PRO A 100 5.03 7.89 12.38
CA PRO A 100 3.79 8.64 12.40
C PRO A 100 4.03 10.14 12.29
N THR A 101 3.01 10.86 11.81
CA THR A 101 2.98 12.33 11.75
C THR A 101 1.89 12.87 12.67
N LYS A 102 2.06 14.12 13.12
CA LYS A 102 1.08 14.80 13.99
C LYS A 102 0.01 15.54 13.20
N SER A 103 0.28 15.88 11.94
CA SER A 103 -0.58 16.63 11.04
C SER A 103 -0.52 16.04 9.64
N VAL A 104 -1.54 16.32 8.84
CA VAL A 104 -1.57 15.91 7.43
C VAL A 104 -0.45 16.61 6.68
N GLN A 105 0.54 15.84 6.21
CA GLN A 105 1.64 16.33 5.38
C GLN A 105 1.93 15.42 4.17
N GLY A 106 1.12 14.38 3.94
CA GLY A 106 1.37 13.36 2.92
C GLY A 106 2.40 12.32 3.35
N ILE A 107 2.78 11.46 2.41
CA ILE A 107 3.88 10.50 2.54
C ILE A 107 5.18 11.17 2.09
N SER A 108 6.18 11.16 2.96
CA SER A 108 7.51 11.73 2.70
C SER A 108 8.56 10.65 2.85
N PHE A 109 9.41 10.47 1.83
CA PHE A 109 10.52 9.52 1.91
C PHE A 109 11.80 10.23 2.34
N LEU A 110 12.60 9.56 3.17
CA LEU A 110 13.96 9.94 3.52
C LEU A 110 14.87 8.80 3.08
N TYR A 111 15.70 9.04 2.08
CA TYR A 111 16.80 8.14 1.75
C TYR A 111 17.94 8.38 2.73
N GLU A 112 18.46 7.34 3.36
CA GLU A 112 19.62 7.38 4.25
C GLU A 112 20.75 6.50 3.68
N ASP A 113 21.91 7.11 3.45
CA ASP A 113 23.09 6.38 3.01
C ASP A 113 23.83 5.70 4.18
N LYS A 114 24.87 4.93 3.86
CA LYS A 114 25.70 4.21 4.85
C LYS A 114 26.47 5.13 5.81
N ASN A 115 26.56 6.43 5.52
CA ASN A 115 27.25 7.43 6.34
C ASN A 115 26.27 8.26 7.19
N GLY A 116 24.97 7.95 7.14
CA GLY A 116 23.92 8.67 7.86
C GLY A 116 23.47 9.96 7.18
N LEU A 117 23.86 10.21 5.92
CA LEU A 117 23.33 11.34 5.16
C LEU A 117 21.88 11.04 4.77
N SER A 118 20.96 11.86 5.29
CA SER A 118 19.54 11.82 4.97
C SER A 118 19.18 12.80 3.84
N ILE A 119 18.52 12.31 2.80
CA ILE A 119 18.03 13.10 1.66
C ILE A 119 16.52 12.94 1.56
N HIS A 120 15.81 14.06 1.56
CA HIS A 120 14.36 14.06 1.34
C HIS A 120 14.03 13.74 -0.12
N VAL A 121 13.21 12.71 -0.31
CA VAL A 121 12.65 12.28 -1.59
C VAL A 121 11.15 12.53 -1.56
N PRO A 122 10.63 13.56 -2.25
CA PRO A 122 9.19 13.83 -2.24
C PRO A 122 8.43 12.72 -2.98
N LEU A 123 7.29 12.28 -2.46
CA LEU A 123 6.39 11.38 -3.21
C LEU A 123 5.59 12.19 -4.22
N LYS A 124 6.12 12.27 -5.45
CA LYS A 124 5.48 12.93 -6.59
C LYS A 124 5.71 12.11 -7.86
N PRO A 125 4.84 12.23 -8.88
CA PRO A 125 5.03 11.58 -10.18
C PRO A 125 6.34 11.97 -10.87
N SER A 126 6.79 13.21 -10.66
CA SER A 126 8.10 13.72 -11.13
C SER A 126 9.31 13.08 -10.44
N SER A 127 9.13 12.52 -9.25
CA SER A 127 10.19 11.79 -8.53
C SER A 127 10.42 10.39 -9.08
N VAL A 128 9.50 9.84 -9.90
CA VAL A 128 9.67 8.52 -10.51
C VAL A 128 10.74 8.59 -11.59
N VAL A 129 11.88 7.92 -11.32
CA VAL A 129 13.07 7.91 -12.19
C VAL A 129 13.26 6.60 -12.94
N SER A 130 12.55 5.53 -12.57
CA SER A 130 12.55 4.26 -13.28
C SER A 130 11.24 3.51 -13.04
N THR A 131 10.82 2.77 -14.05
CA THR A 131 9.66 1.85 -14.02
C THR A 131 10.04 0.45 -14.54
N GLN A 132 11.34 0.16 -14.62
CA GLN A 132 11.85 -1.12 -15.06
C GLN A 132 11.76 -2.13 -13.92
N LEU A 133 10.86 -3.10 -14.05
CA LEU A 133 10.54 -4.17 -13.08
C LEU A 133 9.90 -3.73 -11.76
N CYS A 134 10.09 -2.49 -11.32
CA CYS A 134 9.50 -1.88 -10.13
C CYS A 134 9.33 -0.37 -10.34
N THR A 135 8.65 0.31 -9.41
CA THR A 135 8.65 1.79 -9.35
C THR A 135 9.83 2.25 -8.50
N THR A 136 10.69 3.11 -9.08
CA THR A 136 11.82 3.73 -8.37
C THR A 136 11.64 5.23 -8.30
N ILE A 137 11.76 5.79 -7.10
CA ILE A 137 11.75 7.23 -6.85
C ILE A 137 13.14 7.75 -6.50
N SER A 138 13.40 9.02 -6.77
CA SER A 138 14.59 9.73 -6.29
C SER A 138 14.32 11.22 -6.10
N ALA A 139 15.13 11.89 -5.29
CA ALA A 139 15.04 13.34 -5.17
C ALA A 139 15.41 14.01 -6.52
N PRO A 140 14.72 15.11 -6.89
CA PRO A 140 14.99 15.81 -8.14
C PRO A 140 16.47 16.19 -8.28
N GLY A 141 17.09 15.82 -9.41
CA GLY A 141 18.50 16.10 -9.67
C GLY A 141 19.51 15.29 -8.86
N ASN A 142 19.05 14.37 -7.98
CA ASN A 142 19.94 13.53 -7.19
C ASN A 142 19.82 12.06 -7.65
N PRO A 143 20.79 11.53 -8.43
CA PRO A 143 20.75 10.15 -8.89
C PRO A 143 21.13 9.13 -7.82
N TRP A 144 21.59 9.55 -6.65
CA TRP A 144 22.08 8.67 -5.58
C TRP A 144 21.00 8.30 -4.56
N SER A 145 20.02 9.17 -4.35
CA SER A 145 18.90 8.97 -3.41
C SER A 145 17.79 8.05 -3.94
N ARG A 146 18.15 7.01 -4.68
CA ARG A 146 17.19 6.12 -5.35
C ARG A 146 16.59 5.14 -4.37
N ILE A 147 15.27 5.07 -4.34
CA ILE A 147 14.50 4.09 -3.56
C ILE A 147 13.65 3.29 -4.55
N ALA A 148 14.03 2.04 -4.77
CA ALA A 148 13.32 1.10 -5.65
C ALA A 148 12.24 0.30 -4.89
N THR A 149 11.33 -0.30 -5.64
CA THR A 149 10.32 -1.25 -5.13
C THR A 149 9.37 -0.59 -4.12
N VAL A 150 8.97 0.67 -4.35
CA VAL A 150 8.10 1.42 -3.42
C VAL A 150 6.64 0.98 -3.48
N GLU A 151 6.22 0.35 -4.57
CA GLU A 151 4.83 0.05 -4.90
C GLU A 151 4.10 -0.79 -3.84
N HIS A 152 4.71 -1.82 -3.26
CA HIS A 152 4.03 -2.67 -2.28
C HIS A 152 3.78 -1.93 -0.95
N LEU A 153 4.77 -1.17 -0.49
CA LEU A 153 4.64 -0.33 0.70
C LEU A 153 3.60 0.77 0.48
N LEU A 154 3.64 1.43 -0.67
CA LEU A 154 2.64 2.44 -1.03
C LEU A 154 1.23 1.84 -1.13
N ALA A 155 1.09 0.64 -1.69
CA ALA A 155 -0.19 -0.07 -1.73
C ALA A 155 -0.68 -0.40 -0.31
N ALA A 156 0.20 -0.83 0.60
CA ALA A 156 -0.16 -1.09 2.00
C ALA A 156 -0.61 0.19 2.74
N LEU A 157 0.12 1.30 2.55
CA LEU A 157 -0.24 2.60 3.12
C LEU A 157 -1.60 3.06 2.59
N TRP A 158 -1.80 3.00 1.27
CA TRP A 158 -3.06 3.36 0.63
C TRP A 158 -4.22 2.49 1.12
N GLY A 159 -4.05 1.16 1.10
CA GLY A 159 -5.08 0.20 1.48
C GLY A 159 -5.47 0.26 2.96
N CYS A 160 -4.56 0.73 3.82
CA CYS A 160 -4.84 0.99 5.24
C CYS A 160 -5.33 2.43 5.52
N GLY A 161 -5.49 3.27 4.49
CA GLY A 161 -5.88 4.67 4.66
C GLY A 161 -4.80 5.57 5.28
N VAL A 162 -3.55 5.11 5.34
CA VAL A 162 -2.40 5.89 5.85
C VAL A 162 -1.99 6.90 4.79
N GLY A 163 -2.51 8.12 4.92
CA GLY A 163 -2.22 9.23 4.01
C GLY A 163 -1.11 10.14 4.49
N SER A 164 -0.58 9.92 5.70
CA SER A 164 0.58 10.68 6.17
C SER A 164 1.54 9.87 7.03
N ALA A 165 2.79 9.84 6.62
CA ALA A 165 3.89 9.15 7.30
C ALA A 165 5.24 9.69 6.81
N ILE A 166 6.28 9.50 7.62
CA ILE A 166 7.68 9.65 7.20
C ILE A 166 8.25 8.25 6.98
N VAL A 167 8.74 7.97 5.79
CA VAL A 167 9.29 6.68 5.38
C VAL A 167 10.80 6.82 5.23
N LYS A 168 11.54 6.45 6.28
CA LYS A 168 13.01 6.45 6.25
C LYS A 168 13.52 5.13 5.69
N VAL A 169 14.36 5.18 4.66
CA VAL A 169 14.90 4.01 3.97
C VAL A 169 16.42 4.02 4.09
N GLU A 170 16.96 3.03 4.77
CA GLU A 170 18.39 2.75 4.85
C GLU A 170 18.72 1.74 3.74
N GLY A 171 19.35 2.23 2.66
CA GLY A 171 19.59 1.48 1.44
C GLY A 171 18.83 2.04 0.22
N ASN A 172 18.86 1.30 -0.89
CA ASN A 172 18.35 1.78 -2.19
C ASN A 172 17.06 1.10 -2.65
N GLU A 173 16.42 0.32 -1.78
CA GLU A 173 15.24 -0.48 -2.10
C GLU A 173 14.39 -0.69 -0.84
N ILE A 174 13.08 -0.84 -1.00
CA ILE A 174 12.21 -1.33 0.07
C ILE A 174 12.39 -2.86 0.21
N PRO A 175 12.48 -3.43 1.43
CA PRO A 175 12.59 -4.87 1.60
C PRO A 175 11.42 -5.60 0.92
N ILE A 176 11.72 -6.67 0.18
CA ILE A 176 10.67 -7.40 -0.57
C ILE A 176 9.73 -8.21 0.32
N LEU A 177 10.21 -8.57 1.52
CA LEU A 177 9.47 -9.40 2.48
C LEU A 177 9.00 -10.72 1.82
N ASP A 178 7.72 -11.07 1.90
CA ASP A 178 7.15 -12.24 1.22
C ASP A 178 6.71 -11.99 -0.23
N GLY A 179 7.01 -10.81 -0.78
CA GLY A 179 6.62 -10.40 -2.12
C GLY A 179 5.22 -9.80 -2.24
N SER A 180 4.48 -9.69 -1.14
CA SER A 180 3.14 -9.09 -1.09
C SER A 180 3.13 -7.85 -0.19
N ALA A 181 1.94 -7.27 0.04
CA ALA A 181 1.77 -6.15 0.97
C ALA A 181 1.37 -6.60 2.38
N ILE A 182 1.10 -7.88 2.60
CA ILE A 182 0.44 -8.35 3.83
C ILE A 182 1.28 -8.07 5.08
N GLN A 183 2.61 -8.27 5.01
CA GLN A 183 3.49 -8.08 6.16
C GLN A 183 3.58 -6.60 6.59
N PHE A 184 3.44 -5.66 5.66
CA PHE A 184 3.30 -4.24 5.99
C PHE A 184 1.98 -3.96 6.72
N VAL A 185 0.88 -4.50 6.21
CA VAL A 185 -0.46 -4.35 6.82
C VAL A 185 -0.45 -4.84 8.26
N GLU A 186 0.03 -6.05 8.55
CA GLU A 186 0.00 -6.57 9.93
C GLU A 186 0.84 -5.74 10.89
N ALA A 187 1.95 -5.19 10.44
CA ALA A 187 2.74 -4.29 11.28
C ALA A 187 1.97 -2.98 11.57
N PHE A 188 1.29 -2.41 10.57
CA PHE A 188 0.43 -1.25 10.76
C PHE A 188 -0.73 -1.54 11.73
N GLU A 189 -1.40 -2.68 11.58
CA GLU A 189 -2.49 -3.11 12.49
C GLU A 189 -1.98 -3.31 13.92
N LYS A 190 -0.74 -3.79 14.10
CA LYS A 190 -0.13 -4.01 15.43
C LYS A 190 0.15 -2.70 16.16
N VAL A 191 0.56 -1.64 15.45
CA VAL A 191 0.81 -0.32 16.05
C VAL A 191 -0.44 0.55 16.13
N GLY A 192 -1.44 0.31 15.28
CA GLY A 192 -2.69 1.07 15.24
C GLY A 192 -2.59 2.35 14.42
N TYR A 193 -3.74 3.03 14.30
CA TYR A 193 -3.92 4.19 13.43
C TYR A 193 -4.43 5.41 14.21
N ARG A 194 -3.89 6.58 13.87
CA ARG A 194 -4.37 7.88 14.33
C ARG A 194 -5.09 8.59 13.22
N LYS A 195 -6.37 8.90 13.43
CA LYS A 195 -7.14 9.76 12.52
C LYS A 195 -6.56 11.17 12.49
N LEU A 196 -6.31 11.70 11.31
CA LEU A 196 -5.86 13.08 11.11
C LEU A 196 -7.02 14.00 10.76
N ALA A 197 -6.98 15.22 11.28
CA ALA A 197 -7.93 16.27 10.94
C ALA A 197 -7.58 16.91 9.59
N ASN A 198 -8.60 17.39 8.86
CA ASN A 198 -8.49 18.13 7.61
C ASN A 198 -7.66 17.43 6.51
N ASN A 199 -8.29 16.49 5.82
CA ASN A 199 -7.66 15.66 4.79
C ASN A 199 -8.26 15.86 3.39
N LYS A 200 -9.05 16.92 3.19
CA LYS A 200 -9.64 17.23 1.88
C LYS A 200 -8.56 17.30 0.80
N ASP A 201 -7.40 17.84 1.16
CA ASP A 201 -6.28 17.98 0.24
C ASP A 201 -5.56 16.66 -0.03
N ARG A 202 -6.01 15.53 0.51
CA ARG A 202 -5.44 14.20 0.23
C ARG A 202 -6.41 13.32 -0.55
N ILE A 203 -7.56 13.84 -0.96
CA ILE A 203 -8.56 13.09 -1.72
C ILE A 203 -8.79 13.82 -3.03
N TYR A 204 -8.76 13.08 -4.14
CA TYR A 204 -9.03 13.63 -5.46
C TYR A 204 -10.14 12.84 -6.15
N CYS A 205 -11.24 13.52 -6.47
CA CYS A 205 -12.32 12.94 -7.26
C CYS A 205 -12.11 13.23 -8.73
N VAL A 206 -11.95 12.18 -9.54
CA VAL A 206 -11.72 12.28 -10.98
C VAL A 206 -12.93 12.95 -11.64
N GLN A 207 -12.68 14.06 -12.35
CA GLN A 207 -13.73 14.83 -13.02
C GLN A 207 -13.87 14.50 -14.50
N GLN A 208 -12.77 14.10 -15.15
CA GLN A 208 -12.74 13.74 -16.56
C GLN A 208 -11.90 12.48 -16.80
N PRO A 209 -12.24 11.67 -17.82
CA PRO A 209 -11.45 10.49 -18.16
C PRO A 209 -10.00 10.82 -18.51
N ILE A 210 -9.07 10.01 -18.02
CA ILE A 210 -7.67 9.98 -18.41
C ILE A 210 -7.41 8.63 -19.06
N TYR A 211 -6.82 8.62 -20.25
CA TYR A 211 -6.49 7.40 -21.00
C TYR A 211 -5.03 7.42 -21.43
N VAL A 212 -4.36 6.29 -21.27
CA VAL A 212 -3.01 6.05 -21.78
C VAL A 212 -2.96 4.68 -22.44
N GLU A 213 -2.20 4.59 -23.52
CA GLU A 213 -1.97 3.36 -24.27
C GLU A 213 -0.53 3.33 -24.76
N ASP A 214 0.06 2.13 -24.81
CA ASP A 214 1.36 1.91 -25.41
C ASP A 214 1.26 1.20 -26.78
N ASP A 215 2.38 1.21 -27.49
CA ASP A 215 2.55 0.63 -28.83
C ASP A 215 2.31 -0.90 -28.87
N ARG A 216 2.22 -1.56 -27.71
CA ARG A 216 2.01 -3.00 -27.57
C ARG A 216 0.55 -3.35 -27.25
N GLY A 217 -0.35 -2.36 -27.31
CA GLY A 217 -1.78 -2.50 -27.04
C GLY A 217 -2.11 -2.63 -25.56
N SER A 218 -1.18 -2.28 -24.66
CA SER A 218 -1.45 -2.20 -23.22
C SER A 218 -2.04 -0.83 -22.93
N TRP A 219 -3.13 -0.76 -22.16
CA TRP A 219 -3.81 0.50 -21.87
C TRP A 219 -4.28 0.59 -20.42
N ALA A 220 -4.39 1.82 -19.93
CA ALA A 220 -4.96 2.14 -18.63
C ALA A 220 -5.87 3.37 -18.75
N ARG A 221 -6.99 3.34 -18.04
CA ARG A 221 -8.00 4.38 -18.03
C ARG A 221 -8.43 4.68 -16.61
N LEU A 222 -8.54 5.96 -16.27
CA LEU A 222 -9.10 6.43 -15.01
C LEU A 222 -10.29 7.33 -15.32
N GLU A 223 -11.47 6.95 -14.84
CA GLU A 223 -12.73 7.62 -15.13
C GLU A 223 -13.36 8.22 -13.87
N PRO A 224 -14.25 9.21 -14.05
CA PRO A 224 -15.10 9.68 -12.96
C PRO A 224 -15.83 8.54 -12.26
N PRO A 225 -16.07 8.65 -10.94
CA PRO A 225 -16.84 7.65 -10.21
C PRO A 225 -18.27 7.56 -10.75
N LYS A 226 -18.86 6.37 -10.70
CA LYS A 226 -20.29 6.20 -10.95
C LYS A 226 -21.10 6.89 -9.84
N GLU A 227 -22.37 7.18 -10.11
CA GLU A 227 -23.25 7.76 -9.11
C GLU A 227 -23.27 6.92 -7.82
N GLY A 228 -23.10 7.58 -6.67
CA GLY A 228 -23.04 6.93 -5.36
C GLY A 228 -21.70 6.26 -5.02
N GLN A 229 -20.74 6.18 -5.95
CA GLN A 229 -19.41 5.63 -5.68
C GLN A 229 -18.54 6.64 -4.91
N ARG A 230 -17.94 6.19 -3.80
CA ARG A 230 -17.25 7.06 -2.83
C ARG A 230 -15.75 6.80 -2.69
N GLY A 231 -15.21 5.80 -3.39
CA GLY A 231 -13.78 5.50 -3.45
C GLY A 231 -13.37 4.91 -4.81
N LEU A 232 -12.16 4.37 -4.89
CA LEU A 232 -11.63 3.75 -6.10
C LEU A 232 -12.28 2.38 -6.36
N THR A 233 -12.77 2.15 -7.58
CA THR A 233 -13.07 0.81 -8.10
C THR A 233 -12.03 0.44 -9.13
N VAL A 234 -11.73 -0.86 -9.28
CA VAL A 234 -10.72 -1.32 -10.24
C VAL A 234 -11.24 -2.48 -11.11
N GLU A 235 -10.78 -2.50 -12.36
CA GLU A 235 -10.90 -3.64 -13.28
C GLU A 235 -9.59 -3.83 -14.01
N VAL A 236 -8.85 -4.88 -13.66
CA VAL A 236 -7.54 -5.18 -14.27
C VAL A 236 -7.63 -6.50 -15.00
N THR A 237 -7.20 -6.50 -16.26
CA THR A 237 -7.01 -7.71 -17.05
C THR A 237 -5.53 -7.90 -17.36
N ILE A 238 -4.99 -9.08 -17.09
CA ILE A 238 -3.67 -9.51 -17.55
C ILE A 238 -3.81 -10.55 -18.65
N ASP A 239 -2.77 -10.70 -19.46
CA ASP A 239 -2.72 -11.70 -20.54
C ASP A 239 -1.26 -12.15 -20.71
N PHE A 240 -0.92 -13.24 -20.04
CA PHE A 240 0.43 -13.82 -20.07
C PHE A 240 0.46 -15.05 -20.97
N PRO A 241 1.50 -15.20 -21.82
CA PRO A 241 1.68 -16.36 -22.69
C PRO A 241 2.21 -17.56 -21.89
N HIS A 242 1.52 -17.92 -20.81
CA HIS A 242 1.84 -19.02 -19.91
C HIS A 242 0.54 -19.66 -19.44
N ASN A 243 0.31 -20.94 -19.73
CA ASN A 243 -0.98 -21.62 -19.52
C ASN A 243 -1.50 -21.54 -18.07
N ALA A 244 -0.60 -21.54 -17.08
CA ALA A 244 -0.98 -21.44 -15.67
C ALA A 244 -1.47 -20.03 -15.25
N ILE A 245 -1.17 -19.00 -16.05
CA ILE A 245 -1.60 -17.62 -15.82
C ILE A 245 -2.69 -17.27 -16.82
N GLY A 246 -2.35 -17.31 -18.11
CA GLY A 246 -3.25 -16.99 -19.22
C GLY A 246 -3.82 -15.59 -19.11
N ARG A 247 -5.06 -15.44 -19.58
CA ARG A 247 -5.86 -14.23 -19.43
C ARG A 247 -6.67 -14.30 -18.15
N GLN A 248 -6.50 -13.32 -17.28
CA GLN A 248 -7.24 -13.21 -16.02
C GLN A 248 -7.79 -11.80 -15.88
N THR A 249 -8.98 -11.66 -15.31
CA THR A 249 -9.60 -10.37 -15.00
C THR A 249 -10.01 -10.34 -13.54
N PHE A 250 -9.56 -9.33 -12.80
CA PHE A 250 -10.03 -9.02 -11.46
C PHE A 250 -10.82 -7.72 -11.49
N ARG A 251 -12.03 -7.74 -10.94
CA ARG A 251 -12.92 -6.58 -10.84
C ARG A 251 -13.43 -6.45 -9.41
N THR A 252 -13.36 -5.25 -8.84
CA THR A 252 -13.97 -5.01 -7.54
C THR A 252 -15.47 -4.78 -7.67
N PRO A 253 -16.30 -5.41 -6.81
CA PRO A 253 -17.75 -5.24 -6.87
C PRO A 253 -18.21 -3.85 -6.37
N CYS A 254 -17.37 -3.19 -5.58
CA CYS A 254 -17.60 -1.87 -5.00
C CYS A 254 -16.26 -1.14 -4.85
N SER A 255 -16.30 0.08 -4.29
CA SER A 255 -15.09 0.79 -3.89
C SER A 255 -14.25 -0.08 -2.97
N ILE A 256 -12.93 -0.06 -3.17
CA ILE A 256 -12.00 -0.85 -2.36
C ILE A 256 -11.99 -0.27 -0.96
N THR A 257 -12.43 -1.07 0.00
CA THR A 257 -12.32 -0.77 1.44
C THR A 257 -11.04 -1.39 2.00
N LYS A 258 -10.65 -0.96 3.21
CA LYS A 258 -9.55 -1.58 3.96
C LYS A 258 -9.76 -3.10 4.11
N ASP A 259 -10.97 -3.54 4.47
CA ASP A 259 -11.28 -4.98 4.59
C ASP A 259 -11.06 -5.74 3.27
N MET A 260 -11.56 -5.21 2.16
CA MET A 260 -11.36 -5.82 0.84
C MET A 260 -9.88 -5.86 0.47
N PHE A 261 -9.15 -4.76 0.67
CA PHE A 261 -7.71 -4.72 0.38
C PHE A 261 -6.97 -5.79 1.18
N VAL A 262 -7.17 -5.86 2.49
CA VAL A 262 -6.47 -6.79 3.38
C VAL A 262 -6.79 -8.25 3.07
N ARG A 263 -8.04 -8.58 2.72
CA ARG A 263 -8.44 -9.96 2.40
C ARG A 263 -8.09 -10.40 0.98
N GLU A 264 -8.29 -9.53 0.00
CA GLU A 264 -8.40 -9.94 -1.40
C GLU A 264 -7.19 -9.49 -2.24
N ILE A 265 -6.42 -8.50 -1.78
CA ILE A 265 -5.35 -7.86 -2.57
C ILE A 265 -4.00 -7.96 -1.87
N ALA A 266 -3.90 -7.49 -0.63
CA ALA A 266 -2.66 -7.41 0.14
C ALA A 266 -1.85 -8.72 0.21
N PRO A 267 -2.47 -9.91 0.29
CA PRO A 267 -1.73 -11.17 0.33
C PRO A 267 -1.19 -11.65 -1.02
N ALA A 268 -1.56 -11.03 -2.14
CA ALA A 268 -1.14 -11.49 -3.47
C ALA A 268 0.33 -11.18 -3.72
N ARG A 269 1.15 -12.24 -3.84
CA ARG A 269 2.61 -12.11 -3.99
C ARG A 269 2.99 -11.74 -5.41
N THR A 270 4.13 -11.07 -5.53
CA THR A 270 4.78 -10.85 -6.81
C THR A 270 5.13 -12.17 -7.48
N PHE A 271 5.26 -12.13 -8.80
CA PHE A 271 5.45 -13.33 -9.59
C PHE A 271 6.34 -13.09 -10.79
N CYS A 272 6.97 -14.16 -11.25
CA CYS A 272 7.72 -14.15 -12.50
C CYS A 272 7.64 -15.50 -13.21
N LEU A 273 7.98 -15.49 -14.50
CA LEU A 273 8.21 -16.71 -15.25
C LEU A 273 9.64 -17.20 -14.98
N GLU A 274 9.84 -18.49 -14.78
CA GLU A 274 11.15 -19.10 -14.60
C GLU A 274 12.12 -18.70 -15.74
N THR A 275 11.61 -18.62 -16.97
CA THR A 275 12.36 -18.19 -18.16
C THR A 275 12.87 -16.75 -18.11
N ASP A 276 12.23 -15.89 -17.32
CA ASP A 276 12.64 -14.49 -17.19
C ASP A 276 13.67 -14.30 -16.07
N ILE A 277 13.79 -15.24 -15.14
CA ILE A 277 14.79 -15.19 -14.06
C ILE A 277 16.20 -15.16 -14.63
N GLU A 278 16.52 -16.02 -15.60
CA GLU A 278 17.84 -16.05 -16.25
C GLU A 278 18.18 -14.69 -16.89
N LYS A 279 17.23 -14.08 -17.59
CA LYS A 279 17.38 -12.76 -18.23
C LYS A 279 17.54 -11.62 -17.22
N MET A 280 16.83 -11.70 -16.09
CA MET A 280 16.94 -10.69 -15.03
C MET A 280 18.30 -10.80 -14.34
N LYS A 281 18.74 -12.02 -14.01
CA LYS A 281 20.05 -12.28 -13.40
C LYS A 281 21.20 -11.83 -14.30
N SER A 282 21.13 -12.07 -15.60
CA SER A 282 22.15 -11.62 -16.56
C SER A 282 22.26 -10.09 -16.66
N ARG A 283 21.27 -9.35 -16.15
CA ARG A 283 21.24 -7.88 -16.07
C ARG A 283 21.48 -7.36 -14.65
N ASN A 284 21.99 -8.19 -13.75
CA ASN A 284 22.19 -7.86 -12.33
C ASN A 284 20.90 -7.48 -11.58
N LEU A 285 19.75 -8.02 -11.99
CA LEU A 285 18.44 -7.82 -11.35
C LEU A 285 17.98 -9.12 -10.67
N CYS A 286 17.03 -8.98 -9.75
CA CYS A 286 16.41 -10.09 -9.00
C CYS A 286 17.41 -10.93 -8.18
N LYS A 287 18.44 -10.28 -7.61
CA LYS A 287 19.46 -10.94 -6.79
C LYS A 287 18.93 -11.42 -5.44
N GLY A 288 17.92 -10.76 -4.90
CA GLY A 288 17.23 -11.16 -3.65
C GLY A 288 15.99 -12.02 -3.88
N GLY A 289 15.66 -12.37 -5.13
CA GLY A 289 14.50 -13.19 -5.46
C GLY A 289 14.63 -14.63 -4.98
N SER A 290 13.56 -15.16 -4.37
CA SER A 290 13.48 -16.52 -3.82
C SER A 290 12.04 -17.04 -3.87
N LEU A 291 11.84 -18.34 -3.69
CA LEU A 291 10.49 -18.92 -3.61
C LEU A 291 9.71 -18.47 -2.36
N SER A 292 10.39 -17.91 -1.35
CA SER A 292 9.72 -17.31 -0.18
C SER A 292 9.18 -15.91 -0.45
N ASN A 293 9.64 -15.22 -1.50
CA ASN A 293 9.27 -13.83 -1.79
C ASN A 293 8.73 -13.58 -3.20
N ALA A 294 8.54 -14.63 -4.00
CA ALA A 294 7.90 -14.54 -5.31
C ALA A 294 7.28 -15.88 -5.69
N VAL A 295 6.17 -15.84 -6.42
CA VAL A 295 5.60 -16.99 -7.11
C VAL A 295 6.34 -17.19 -8.43
N VAL A 296 6.95 -18.36 -8.63
CA VAL A 296 7.70 -18.66 -9.85
C VAL A 296 6.93 -19.67 -10.68
N PHE A 297 6.44 -19.23 -11.84
CA PHE A 297 5.76 -20.09 -12.79
C PHE A 297 6.78 -20.88 -13.62
N SER A 298 6.68 -22.21 -13.58
CA SER A 298 7.70 -23.07 -14.17
C SER A 298 7.67 -23.04 -15.68
N ARG A 299 8.86 -23.08 -16.30
CA ARG A 299 9.00 -23.26 -17.75
C ARG A 299 8.51 -24.64 -18.22
N HIS A 300 8.46 -25.62 -17.32
CA HIS A 300 8.08 -27.00 -17.60
C HIS A 300 6.70 -27.28 -16.99
N GLY A 301 5.64 -27.14 -17.81
CA GLY A 301 4.28 -27.49 -17.42
C GLY A 301 3.40 -26.30 -17.04
N ASN A 302 2.29 -26.58 -16.34
CA ASN A 302 1.27 -25.60 -15.98
C ASN A 302 1.27 -25.28 -14.46
N GLY A 303 2.42 -25.43 -13.80
CA GLY A 303 2.56 -25.32 -12.35
C GLY A 303 3.46 -24.17 -11.89
N ILE A 304 3.64 -24.08 -10.57
CA ILE A 304 4.58 -23.18 -9.91
C ILE A 304 5.70 -23.98 -9.26
N LEU A 305 6.87 -23.36 -9.06
CA LEU A 305 8.00 -23.97 -8.37
C LEU A 305 7.88 -23.89 -6.84
N ASN A 306 7.01 -23.01 -6.32
CA ASN A 306 6.80 -22.85 -4.89
C ASN A 306 6.21 -24.11 -4.26
N GLU A 307 6.56 -24.37 -3.01
CA GLU A 307 5.87 -25.38 -2.20
C GLU A 307 4.47 -24.88 -1.82
N GLY A 308 3.45 -25.72 -2.07
CA GLY A 308 2.05 -25.39 -1.80
C GLY A 308 1.33 -24.67 -2.94
N PRO A 309 0.02 -24.38 -2.78
CA PRO A 309 -0.77 -23.72 -3.81
C PRO A 309 -0.50 -22.20 -3.86
N LEU A 310 -1.04 -21.56 -4.90
CA LEU A 310 -1.25 -20.11 -4.89
C LEU A 310 -2.15 -19.71 -3.71
N ARG A 311 -1.96 -18.50 -3.19
CA ARG A 311 -2.84 -17.92 -2.15
C ARG A 311 -4.23 -17.65 -2.72
N PHE A 312 -4.30 -17.34 -4.01
CA PHE A 312 -5.53 -17.18 -4.78
C PHE A 312 -5.37 -17.87 -6.14
N PRO A 313 -6.41 -18.50 -6.71
CA PRO A 313 -6.35 -19.04 -8.07
C PRO A 313 -5.93 -17.99 -9.13
N ASP A 314 -6.29 -16.74 -8.89
CA ASP A 314 -6.01 -15.54 -9.69
C ASP A 314 -5.00 -14.60 -8.98
N GLU A 315 -4.07 -15.16 -8.19
CA GLU A 315 -3.02 -14.40 -7.48
C GLU A 315 -2.23 -13.45 -8.41
N PRO A 316 -1.86 -13.82 -9.66
CA PRO A 316 -1.15 -12.91 -10.57
C PRO A 316 -1.91 -11.61 -10.88
N VAL A 317 -3.20 -11.67 -11.19
CA VAL A 317 -3.97 -10.45 -11.50
C VAL A 317 -4.25 -9.61 -10.26
N ARG A 318 -4.47 -10.25 -9.10
CA ARG A 318 -4.61 -9.55 -7.81
C ARG A 318 -3.32 -8.82 -7.43
N HIS A 319 -2.17 -9.42 -7.70
CA HIS A 319 -0.90 -8.73 -7.51
C HIS A 319 -0.75 -7.54 -8.46
N LYS A 320 -1.19 -7.64 -9.71
CA LYS A 320 -1.23 -6.46 -10.60
C LYS A 320 -2.17 -5.36 -10.14
N VAL A 321 -3.25 -5.70 -9.43
CA VAL A 321 -4.08 -4.70 -8.75
C VAL A 321 -3.30 -4.06 -7.59
N LEU A 322 -2.57 -4.84 -6.78
CA LEU A 322 -1.71 -4.32 -5.72
C LEU A 322 -0.68 -3.32 -6.28
N ASP A 323 0.03 -3.67 -7.36
CA ASP A 323 0.97 -2.78 -8.07
C ASP A 323 0.28 -1.47 -8.49
N VAL A 324 -0.90 -1.57 -9.13
CA VAL A 324 -1.67 -0.40 -9.59
C VAL A 324 -2.02 0.52 -8.42
N LEU A 325 -2.45 -0.02 -7.28
CA LEU A 325 -2.78 0.81 -6.11
C LEU A 325 -1.56 1.55 -5.57
N GLY A 326 -0.41 0.89 -5.50
CA GLY A 326 0.85 1.50 -5.10
C GLY A 326 1.30 2.59 -6.07
N ASP A 327 1.28 2.30 -7.37
CA ASP A 327 1.67 3.24 -8.42
C ASP A 327 0.74 4.46 -8.47
N LEU A 328 -0.58 4.27 -8.35
CA LEU A 328 -1.55 5.37 -8.28
C LEU A 328 -1.28 6.27 -7.07
N PHE A 329 -0.88 5.70 -5.93
CA PHE A 329 -0.63 6.46 -4.72
C PHE A 329 0.64 7.33 -4.78
N VAL A 330 1.49 7.15 -5.80
CA VAL A 330 2.59 8.09 -6.11
C VAL A 330 2.07 9.51 -6.40
N SER A 331 0.80 9.66 -6.78
CA SER A 331 0.12 10.97 -6.88
C SER A 331 0.04 11.72 -5.53
N GLY A 332 0.22 11.02 -4.40
CA GLY A 332 0.14 11.59 -3.06
C GLY A 332 -1.29 11.86 -2.58
N VAL A 333 -2.30 11.35 -3.30
CA VAL A 333 -3.72 11.48 -2.98
C VAL A 333 -4.46 10.14 -3.11
N PHE A 334 -5.55 10.00 -2.36
CA PHE A 334 -6.54 8.94 -2.52
C PHE A 334 -7.47 9.32 -3.67
N VAL A 335 -7.43 8.53 -4.74
CA VAL A 335 -8.25 8.75 -5.94
C VAL A 335 -9.65 8.17 -5.74
N ILE A 336 -10.67 8.97 -6.03
CA ILE A 336 -12.06 8.52 -6.19
C ILE A 336 -12.35 8.50 -7.69
N GLY A 337 -12.67 7.31 -8.21
CA GLY A 337 -12.89 7.09 -9.64
C GLY A 337 -12.94 5.62 -9.99
N HIS A 338 -13.03 5.31 -11.28
CA HIS A 338 -12.96 3.94 -11.77
C HIS A 338 -11.68 3.75 -12.58
N TYR A 339 -10.78 2.90 -12.12
CA TYR A 339 -9.57 2.53 -12.85
C TYR A 339 -9.81 1.23 -13.62
N SER A 340 -9.52 1.22 -14.92
CA SER A 340 -9.54 0.00 -15.73
C SER A 340 -8.26 -0.14 -16.54
N ALA A 341 -7.75 -1.35 -16.72
CA ALA A 341 -6.54 -1.58 -17.51
C ALA A 341 -6.47 -2.96 -18.15
N PHE A 342 -5.79 -3.02 -19.30
CA PHE A 342 -5.37 -4.24 -19.96
C PHE A 342 -3.85 -4.30 -20.02
N LYS A 343 -3.28 -5.38 -19.47
CA LYS A 343 -1.83 -5.61 -19.32
C LYS A 343 -1.11 -4.43 -18.66
N PRO A 344 -1.55 -3.97 -17.46
CA PRO A 344 -0.90 -2.84 -16.81
C PRO A 344 0.54 -3.16 -16.41
N GLY A 345 1.32 -2.10 -16.21
CA GLY A 345 2.65 -2.16 -15.62
C GLY A 345 3.09 -0.77 -15.16
N HIS A 346 4.14 -0.71 -14.34
CA HIS A 346 4.58 0.52 -13.69
C HIS A 346 4.79 1.69 -14.66
N ARG A 347 5.30 1.44 -15.88
CA ARG A 347 5.49 2.48 -16.90
C ARG A 347 4.16 3.12 -17.30
N LEU A 348 3.15 2.31 -17.58
CA LEU A 348 1.83 2.76 -18.01
C LEU A 348 1.10 3.48 -16.87
N ASN A 349 1.19 2.93 -15.66
CA ASN A 349 0.62 3.54 -14.45
C ASN A 349 1.28 4.89 -14.14
N SER A 350 2.61 4.96 -14.19
CA SER A 350 3.35 6.22 -13.99
C SER A 350 2.98 7.28 -15.03
N HIS A 351 2.77 6.88 -16.29
CA HIS A 351 2.30 7.80 -17.33
C HIS A 351 0.90 8.36 -17.00
N LEU A 352 -0.04 7.49 -16.61
CA LEU A 352 -1.38 7.91 -16.20
C LEU A 352 -1.33 8.86 -15.00
N VAL A 353 -0.51 8.55 -13.99
CA VAL A 353 -0.36 9.35 -12.76
C VAL A 353 0.26 10.72 -13.04
N ARG A 354 1.17 10.84 -14.02
CA ARG A 354 1.67 12.14 -14.48
C ARG A 354 0.60 12.99 -15.15
N LEU A 355 -0.31 12.38 -15.92
CA LEU A 355 -1.45 13.08 -16.50
C LEU A 355 -2.46 13.50 -15.42
N LEU A 356 -2.67 12.65 -14.40
CA LEU A 356 -3.50 12.96 -13.24
C LEU A 356 -2.99 14.19 -12.48
N GLU A 357 -1.69 14.26 -12.19
CA GLU A 357 -1.10 15.44 -11.53
C GLU A 357 -1.31 16.72 -12.34
N ARG A 358 -1.04 16.69 -13.66
CA ARG A 358 -1.31 17.84 -14.53
C ARG A 358 -2.77 18.26 -14.52
N ARG A 359 -3.68 17.28 -14.48
CA ARG A 359 -5.12 17.54 -14.42
C ARG A 359 -5.53 18.21 -13.12
N MET A 360 -5.02 17.71 -12.00
CA MET A 360 -5.21 18.32 -10.68
C MET A 360 -4.68 19.76 -10.66
N GLU A 361 -3.49 20.02 -11.20
CA GLU A 361 -2.90 21.36 -11.29
C GLU A 361 -3.77 22.33 -12.12
N GLN A 362 -4.27 21.90 -13.28
CA GLN A 362 -5.15 22.71 -14.14
C GLN A 362 -6.47 23.07 -13.44
N GLU A 363 -7.09 22.10 -12.77
CA GLU A 363 -8.34 22.30 -12.05
C GLU A 363 -8.16 23.24 -10.84
N ASN A 364 -7.01 23.13 -10.16
CA ASN A 364 -6.65 24.03 -9.06
C ASN A 364 -6.49 25.49 -9.51
N VAL A 365 -5.83 25.71 -10.64
CA VAL A 365 -5.71 27.05 -11.25
C VAL A 365 -7.08 27.60 -11.63
N ALA A 366 -7.95 26.77 -12.21
CA ALA A 366 -9.30 27.18 -12.59
C ALA A 366 -10.20 27.52 -11.39
N ASN A 367 -10.03 26.82 -10.27
CA ASN A 367 -10.84 26.99 -9.05
C ASN A 367 -10.27 28.04 -8.07
N GLY A 368 -9.13 28.66 -8.38
CA GLY A 368 -8.45 29.63 -7.49
C GLY A 368 -7.93 29.00 -6.19
N SER A 369 -7.78 27.68 -6.12
CA SER A 369 -7.33 26.93 -4.95
C SER A 369 -5.88 26.45 -5.15
N HIS A 370 -4.94 26.96 -4.35
CA HIS A 370 -3.56 26.46 -4.38
C HIS A 370 -3.42 25.18 -3.57
N PHE A 371 -3.53 24.04 -4.25
CA PHE A 371 -3.06 22.77 -3.72
C PHE A 371 -1.54 22.78 -3.77
N THR A 372 -0.90 23.43 -2.80
CA THR A 372 0.52 23.21 -2.64
C THR A 372 0.66 21.81 -2.05
N ASN A 373 1.21 20.87 -2.81
CA ASN A 373 2.04 19.83 -2.21
C ASN A 373 3.26 20.56 -1.61
N THR A 374 3.01 21.34 -0.55
CA THR A 374 4.04 22.01 0.22
C THR A 374 4.91 20.87 0.70
N VAL A 375 6.14 20.86 0.20
CA VAL A 375 7.22 20.11 0.81
C VAL A 375 7.31 20.70 2.21
N VAL A 376 6.67 20.05 3.19
CA VAL A 376 7.05 20.27 4.57
C VAL A 376 8.45 19.67 4.62
N ASP A 377 9.43 20.56 4.60
CA ASP A 377 10.82 20.22 4.82
C ASP A 377 10.83 19.29 6.05
N PRO A 378 11.24 18.02 5.92
CA PRO A 378 11.20 17.11 7.05
C PRO A 378 12.03 17.77 8.15
N LEU A 379 11.37 18.03 9.27
CA LEU A 379 11.92 18.68 10.47
C LEU A 379 13.42 18.42 10.61
N PRO A 380 14.24 19.44 10.94
CA PRO A 380 15.68 19.26 11.07
C PRO A 380 15.94 18.11 12.04
N LEU A 381 16.49 17.01 11.50
CA LEU A 381 16.95 15.89 12.31
C LEU A 381 17.99 16.48 13.28
N ALA A 382 17.76 16.23 14.57
CA ALA A 382 18.62 16.74 15.63
C ALA A 382 20.09 16.37 15.35
N LYS A 383 20.97 17.35 15.55
CA LYS A 383 22.43 17.28 15.33
C LYS A 383 23.09 16.14 16.10
#